data_AF-A0A0D2NCB3-F1
#
_entry.id   AF-A0A0D2NCB3-F1
#
_cell.length_a   1.000
_cell.length_b   1.000
_cell.length_c   1.000
_cell.angle_alpha   90.00
_cell.angle_beta   90.00
_cell.angle_gamma   90.00
#
_symmetry.space_group_name_H-M   'P 1'
#
loop_
_entity.id
_entity.type
_entity.pdbx_description
1 polymer ?
#
loop_
_entity_poly.entity_id
_entity_poly.type
_entity_poly.pdbx_seq_one_letter_code
_entity_poly.pdbx_strand_id
1 'polypeptide(L)'
;MSSRRGPPKHQNSYAWKPNAGVKINEKEVGGKLRPYSEITGVCPRCKEQIDWKRRYGKYKPLTEPAKCQLCSKRNVRQAYHNLCSGCAKEQKVCAKCRCRVNQIVGRDSAEVEEEQKMLEEAIKNARERDRRTLLRAVSVK
;
A
#
# COMPACT_ATOMS: atom_id res chain seq x y z
N MET A 1 7.21 -36.80 -13.54
CA MET A 1 6.94 -35.35 -13.71
C MET A 1 8.26 -34.61 -13.81
N SER A 2 8.48 -33.84 -14.88
CA SER A 2 9.77 -33.22 -15.18
C SER A 2 10.15 -32.21 -14.08
N SER A 3 11.14 -32.57 -13.26
CA SER A 3 11.75 -31.67 -12.28
C SER A 3 12.74 -30.75 -13.00
N ARG A 4 12.23 -29.80 -13.79
CA ARG A 4 13.06 -28.71 -14.31
C ARG A 4 13.47 -27.82 -13.13
N ARG A 5 14.65 -28.09 -12.58
CA ARG A 5 15.30 -27.26 -11.58
C ARG A 5 16.29 -26.36 -12.32
N GLY A 6 16.06 -25.06 -12.27
CA GLY A 6 16.93 -24.07 -12.90
C GLY A 6 16.13 -22.92 -13.53
N PRO A 7 16.76 -21.76 -13.68
CA PRO A 7 16.15 -20.65 -14.40
C PRO A 7 15.80 -21.02 -15.85
N PRO A 8 14.85 -20.31 -16.48
CA PRO A 8 14.52 -20.51 -17.88
C PRO A 8 15.75 -20.39 -18.78
N LYS A 9 15.90 -21.28 -19.76
CA LYS A 9 16.99 -21.27 -20.76
C LYS A 9 17.10 -19.92 -21.49
N HIS A 10 15.97 -19.25 -21.68
CA HIS A 10 15.88 -17.94 -22.32
C HIS A 10 15.37 -16.93 -21.28
N GLN A 11 16.29 -16.20 -20.66
CA GLN A 11 15.94 -15.12 -19.74
C GLN A 11 15.77 -13.81 -20.52
N ASN A 12 14.82 -12.98 -20.10
CA ASN A 12 14.65 -11.65 -20.68
C ASN A 12 15.81 -10.75 -20.25
N SER A 13 16.44 -10.07 -21.20
CA SER A 13 17.49 -9.07 -20.93
C SER A 13 16.92 -7.75 -20.38
N TYR A 14 15.66 -7.45 -20.68
CA TYR A 14 14.95 -6.27 -20.19
C TYR A 14 13.64 -6.67 -19.50
N ALA A 15 13.27 -5.90 -18.47
CA ALA A 15 11.98 -6.07 -17.82
C ALA A 15 10.84 -5.66 -18.78
N TRP A 16 9.81 -6.50 -18.88
CA TRP A 16 8.61 -6.17 -19.66
C TRP A 16 7.90 -4.96 -19.05
N LYS A 17 7.60 -3.96 -19.89
CA LYS A 17 6.88 -2.74 -19.53
C LYS A 17 5.46 -2.82 -20.07
N PRO A 18 4.42 -2.87 -19.22
CA PRO A 18 3.05 -3.12 -19.67
C PRO A 18 2.50 -2.06 -20.62
N ASN A 19 2.85 -0.80 -20.34
CA ASN A 19 2.33 0.36 -21.04
C ASN A 19 3.41 0.99 -21.94
N ALA A 20 4.36 0.18 -22.44
CA ALA A 20 5.35 0.67 -23.38
C ALA A 20 4.66 1.18 -24.65
N GLY A 21 4.90 2.45 -25.00
CA GLY A 21 4.30 3.07 -26.20
C GLY A 21 2.84 3.51 -26.05
N VAL A 22 2.21 3.32 -24.88
CA VAL A 22 0.85 3.79 -24.61
C VAL A 22 0.92 5.17 -23.93
N LYS A 23 0.17 6.15 -24.45
CA LYS A 23 0.02 7.45 -23.79
C LYS A 23 -0.86 7.28 -22.54
N ILE A 24 -0.24 7.33 -21.37
CA ILE A 24 -0.94 7.22 -20.08
C ILE A 24 -1.38 8.61 -19.64
N ASN A 25 -2.61 8.73 -19.15
CA ASN A 25 -3.06 9.94 -18.47
C ASN A 25 -2.45 9.99 -17.06
N GLU A 26 -1.60 10.99 -16.79
CA GLU A 26 -0.88 11.09 -15.52
C GLU A 26 -1.81 11.25 -14.29
N LYS A 27 -3.07 11.65 -14.50
CA LYS A 27 -4.09 11.82 -13.44
C LYS A 27 -4.79 10.51 -13.05
N GLU A 28 -4.60 9.43 -13.82
CA GLU A 28 -5.18 8.12 -13.51
C GLU A 28 -4.51 7.46 -12.31
N VAL A 29 -5.21 6.53 -11.64
CA VAL A 29 -4.68 5.82 -10.47
C VAL A 29 -3.48 4.97 -10.87
N GLY A 30 -2.33 5.23 -10.24
CA GLY A 30 -1.05 4.62 -10.58
C GLY A 30 -0.21 5.45 -11.55
N GLY A 31 -0.74 6.58 -12.02
CA GLY A 31 0.01 7.58 -12.75
C GLY A 31 0.92 8.42 -11.84
N LYS A 32 1.76 9.25 -12.45
CA LYS A 32 2.74 10.10 -11.76
C LYS A 32 2.08 11.09 -10.79
N LEU A 33 0.95 11.69 -11.18
CA LEU A 33 0.24 12.69 -10.37
C LEU A 33 -0.75 12.07 -9.39
N ARG A 34 -1.11 10.79 -9.58
CA ARG A 34 -2.03 10.08 -8.69
C ARG A 34 -1.51 8.66 -8.40
N PRO A 35 -0.47 8.51 -7.57
CA PRO A 35 0.11 7.22 -7.25
C PRO A 35 -0.88 6.31 -6.52
N TYR A 36 -0.63 5.00 -6.54
CA TYR A 36 -1.42 4.06 -5.75
C TYR A 36 -1.20 4.30 -4.25
N SER A 37 -2.26 4.18 -3.46
CA SER A 37 -2.16 4.15 -2.00
C SER A 37 -1.22 3.04 -1.52
N GLU A 38 -0.54 3.26 -0.41
CA GLU A 38 0.31 2.25 0.21
C GLU A 38 -0.47 0.97 0.52
N ILE A 39 0.19 -0.18 0.35
CA ILE A 39 -0.38 -1.48 0.67
C ILE A 39 -0.13 -1.73 2.15
N THR A 40 -1.20 -1.79 2.93
CA THR A 40 -1.12 -1.95 4.39
C THR A 40 -2.04 -3.07 4.87
N GLY A 41 -1.81 -3.61 6.06
CA GLY A 41 -2.68 -4.63 6.64
C GLY A 41 -2.56 -6.03 6.01
N VAL A 42 -1.51 -6.30 5.24
CA VAL A 42 -1.27 -7.61 4.59
C VAL A 42 0.10 -8.16 4.92
N CYS A 43 0.29 -9.48 4.80
CA CYS A 43 1.60 -10.10 4.97
C CYS A 43 2.57 -9.74 3.80
N PRO A 44 3.90 -9.86 3.99
CA PRO A 44 4.90 -9.55 2.95
C PRO A 44 4.63 -10.25 1.61
N ARG A 45 4.31 -11.55 1.67
CA ARG A 45 3.93 -12.33 0.48
C ARG A 45 2.70 -11.75 -0.24
N CYS A 46 1.68 -11.30 0.49
CA CYS A 46 0.49 -10.71 -0.12
C CYS A 46 0.76 -9.31 -0.68
N LYS A 47 1.63 -8.55 -0.03
CA LYS A 47 2.12 -7.26 -0.52
C LYS A 47 2.80 -7.43 -1.89
N GLU A 48 3.74 -8.37 -2.00
CA GLU A 48 4.43 -8.67 -3.25
C GLU A 48 3.48 -9.07 -4.38
N GLN A 49 2.44 -9.84 -4.08
CA GLN A 49 1.41 -10.20 -5.07
C GLN A 49 0.64 -8.98 -5.57
N ILE A 50 0.28 -8.04 -4.69
CA ILE A 50 -0.42 -6.82 -5.07
C ILE A 50 0.52 -5.88 -5.84
N ASP A 51 1.76 -5.71 -5.38
CA ASP A 51 2.79 -4.93 -6.06
C ASP A 51 3.11 -5.46 -7.46
N TRP A 52 3.18 -6.79 -7.61
CA TRP A 52 3.31 -7.41 -8.93
C TRP A 52 2.11 -7.05 -9.82
N LYS A 53 0.87 -7.10 -9.33
CA LYS A 53 -0.29 -6.68 -10.14
C LYS A 53 -0.21 -5.21 -10.56
N ARG A 54 0.25 -4.32 -9.67
CA ARG A 54 0.47 -2.89 -9.99
C ARG A 54 1.53 -2.71 -11.07
N ARG A 55 2.71 -3.32 -10.89
CA ARG A 55 3.83 -3.23 -11.84
C ARG A 55 3.50 -3.78 -13.23
N TYR A 56 2.68 -4.83 -13.29
CA TYR A 56 2.34 -5.52 -14.53
C TYR A 56 1.02 -5.05 -15.17
N GLY A 57 0.41 -3.96 -14.70
CA GLY A 57 -0.85 -3.44 -15.24
C GLY A 57 -2.07 -4.35 -15.03
N LYS A 58 -1.98 -5.32 -14.11
CA LYS A 58 -3.04 -6.29 -13.78
C LYS A 58 -3.82 -5.91 -12.51
N TYR A 59 -3.59 -4.70 -11.99
CA TYR A 59 -4.24 -4.18 -10.79
C TYR A 59 -5.64 -3.67 -11.11
N LYS A 60 -6.64 -4.19 -10.40
CA LYS A 60 -8.04 -3.81 -10.50
C LYS A 60 -8.42 -3.02 -9.24
N PRO A 61 -8.52 -1.68 -9.31
CA PRO A 61 -8.95 -0.88 -8.16
C PRO A 61 -10.42 -1.18 -7.82
N LEU A 62 -10.81 -0.81 -6.61
CA LEU A 62 -12.21 -0.82 -6.19
C LEU A 62 -12.84 0.53 -6.54
N THR A 63 -13.99 0.50 -7.21
CA THR A 63 -14.84 1.70 -7.40
C THR A 63 -15.64 2.00 -6.13
N GLU A 64 -16.14 0.93 -5.48
CA GLU A 64 -16.89 0.99 -4.23
C GLU A 64 -16.26 0.07 -3.17
N PRO A 65 -16.45 0.35 -1.87
CA PRO A 65 -15.99 -0.53 -0.81
C PRO A 65 -16.59 -1.95 -0.92
N ALA A 66 -15.73 -2.96 -0.88
CA ALA A 66 -16.16 -4.35 -0.91
C ALA A 66 -16.71 -4.81 0.45
N LYS A 67 -17.48 -5.91 0.43
CA LYS A 67 -18.04 -6.54 1.64
C LYS A 67 -16.94 -7.26 2.41
N CYS A 68 -16.78 -6.95 3.69
CA CYS A 68 -15.88 -7.64 4.60
C CYS A 68 -16.40 -9.05 4.87
N GLN A 69 -15.54 -10.06 4.77
CA GLN A 69 -15.89 -11.45 5.01
C GLN A 69 -16.08 -11.80 6.50
N LEU A 70 -15.77 -10.89 7.44
CA LEU A 70 -15.98 -11.10 8.88
C LEU A 70 -17.20 -10.32 9.38
N CYS A 71 -17.16 -8.99 9.35
CA CYS A 71 -18.28 -8.16 9.84
C CYS A 71 -19.42 -7.98 8.85
N SER A 72 -19.31 -8.50 7.61
CA SER A 72 -20.32 -8.37 6.54
C SER A 72 -20.67 -6.94 6.11
N LYS A 73 -20.02 -5.91 6.66
CA LYS A 73 -20.18 -4.51 6.26
C LYS A 73 -19.43 -4.22 4.95
N ARG A 74 -19.92 -3.27 4.15
CA ARG A 74 -19.22 -2.76 2.95
C ARG A 74 -18.20 -1.69 3.34
N ASN A 75 -17.08 -2.12 3.91
CA ASN A 75 -16.03 -1.24 4.43
C ASN A 75 -14.60 -1.69 4.04
N VAL A 76 -14.46 -2.61 3.08
CA VAL A 76 -13.16 -2.98 2.53
C VAL A 76 -12.76 -1.97 1.45
N ARG A 77 -11.86 -1.06 1.79
CA ARG A 77 -11.44 0.04 0.89
C ARG A 77 -10.19 -0.27 0.06
N GLN A 78 -9.38 -1.25 0.46
CA GLN A 78 -8.20 -1.65 -0.31
C GLN A 78 -8.53 -2.81 -1.25
N ALA A 79 -8.10 -2.72 -2.51
CA ALA A 79 -8.32 -3.78 -3.48
C ALA A 79 -7.60 -5.07 -3.08
N TYR A 80 -8.16 -6.23 -3.46
CA TYR A 80 -7.66 -7.57 -3.13
C TYR A 80 -7.67 -7.93 -1.63
N HIS A 81 -8.34 -7.15 -0.80
CA HIS A 81 -8.55 -7.47 0.61
C HIS A 81 -9.88 -8.24 0.78
N ASN A 82 -9.89 -9.18 1.70
CA ASN A 82 -11.06 -9.96 2.10
C ASN A 82 -11.67 -9.44 3.41
N LEU A 83 -10.86 -8.82 4.25
CA LEU A 83 -11.25 -8.22 5.51
C LEU A 83 -11.08 -6.69 5.46
N CYS A 84 -11.90 -5.98 6.22
CA CYS A 84 -11.64 -4.57 6.49
C CYS A 84 -10.48 -4.42 7.49
N SER A 85 -9.92 -3.22 7.57
CA SER A 85 -8.81 -2.91 8.47
C SER A 85 -9.10 -3.24 9.93
N GLY A 86 -10.29 -2.87 10.43
CA GLY A 86 -10.71 -3.17 11.82
C GLY A 86 -10.71 -4.68 12.11
N CYS A 87 -11.42 -5.46 11.29
CA CYS A 87 -11.49 -6.90 11.45
C CYS A 87 -10.13 -7.60 11.33
N ALA A 88 -9.26 -7.13 10.44
CA ALA A 88 -7.92 -7.69 10.27
C ALA A 88 -7.04 -7.42 11.50
N LYS A 89 -7.14 -6.22 12.09
CA LYS A 89 -6.42 -5.83 13.31
C LYS A 89 -6.90 -6.59 14.54
N GLU A 90 -8.21 -6.63 14.77
CA GLU A 90 -8.81 -7.36 15.91
C GLU A 90 -8.39 -8.83 15.93
N GLN A 91 -8.39 -9.47 14.76
CA GLN A 91 -8.03 -10.88 14.61
C GLN A 91 -6.53 -11.13 14.45
N LYS A 92 -5.71 -10.05 14.30
CA LYS A 92 -4.27 -10.10 14.02
C LYS A 92 -3.92 -11.02 12.83
N VAL A 93 -4.64 -10.85 11.72
CA VAL A 93 -4.46 -11.64 10.50
C VAL A 93 -4.23 -10.75 9.28
N CYS A 94 -3.61 -11.32 8.24
CA CYS A 94 -3.50 -10.67 6.95
C CYS A 94 -4.89 -10.40 6.35
N ALA A 95 -5.18 -9.14 5.99
CA ALA A 95 -6.47 -8.74 5.44
C ALA A 95 -6.77 -9.38 4.07
N LYS A 96 -5.75 -9.86 3.35
CA LYS A 96 -5.90 -10.58 2.08
C LYS A 96 -6.05 -12.09 2.28
N CYS A 97 -5.05 -12.78 2.83
CA CYS A 97 -5.07 -14.25 2.90
C CYS A 97 -5.69 -14.82 4.17
N ARG A 98 -6.07 -13.99 5.17
CA ARG A 98 -6.57 -14.43 6.49
C ARG A 98 -5.61 -15.29 7.31
N CYS A 99 -4.39 -15.53 6.84
CA CYS A 99 -3.38 -16.25 7.62
C CYS A 99 -2.88 -15.37 8.78
N ARG A 100 -2.68 -16.00 9.94
CA ARG A 100 -1.88 -15.43 11.02
C ARG A 100 -0.43 -15.42 10.56
N VAL A 101 0.22 -14.27 10.69
CA VAL A 101 1.60 -14.06 10.27
C VAL A 101 2.31 -13.25 11.33
N ASN A 102 3.63 -13.46 11.48
CA ASN A 102 4.42 -12.74 12.47
C ASN A 102 4.57 -11.25 12.12
N GLN A 103 4.45 -10.91 10.84
CA GLN A 103 4.63 -9.54 10.35
C GLN A 103 3.51 -9.16 9.38
N ILE A 104 2.88 -8.03 9.66
CA ILE A 104 1.93 -7.35 8.78
C ILE A 104 2.63 -6.09 8.26
N VAL A 105 2.49 -5.81 6.97
CA VAL A 105 3.07 -4.66 6.28
C VAL A 105 2.18 -3.44 6.48
N GLY A 106 2.81 -2.28 6.68
CA GLY A 106 2.15 -0.99 6.79
C GLY A 106 2.13 -0.49 8.23
N ARG A 107 2.28 0.84 8.38
CA ARG A 107 2.21 1.53 9.66
C ARG A 107 0.76 1.64 10.12
N ASP A 108 0.54 1.59 11.42
CA ASP A 108 -0.82 1.76 11.93
C ASP A 108 -1.26 3.21 11.64
N SER A 109 -2.43 3.40 11.02
CA SER A 109 -2.97 4.73 10.74
C SER A 109 -3.12 5.55 12.02
N ALA A 110 -3.39 4.89 13.15
CA ALA A 110 -3.48 5.54 14.46
C ALA A 110 -2.10 6.06 14.92
N GLU A 111 -1.03 5.25 14.77
CA GLU A 111 0.34 5.67 15.10
C GLU A 111 0.77 6.86 14.23
N VAL A 112 0.43 6.85 12.95
CA VAL A 112 0.73 7.96 12.03
C VAL A 112 -0.03 9.23 12.43
N GLU A 113 -1.30 9.13 12.81
CA GLU A 113 -2.10 10.26 13.28
C GLU A 113 -1.58 10.83 14.61
N GLU A 114 -1.16 9.97 15.54
CA GLU A 114 -0.53 10.38 16.80
C GLU A 114 0.81 11.08 16.55
N GLU A 115 1.67 10.52 15.69
CA GLU A 115 2.93 11.16 15.29
C GLU A 115 2.70 12.53 14.63
N GLN A 116 1.65 12.67 13.82
CA GLN A 116 1.29 13.94 13.20
C GLN A 116 0.84 14.96 14.25
N LYS A 117 -0.01 14.56 15.21
CA LYS A 117 -0.45 15.45 16.30
C LYS A 117 0.73 15.90 17.17
N MET A 118 1.61 14.96 17.54
CA MET A 118 2.82 15.27 18.31
C MET A 118 3.74 16.24 17.56
N LEU A 119 3.89 16.06 16.24
CA LEU A 119 4.66 16.99 15.40
C LEU A 119 4.00 18.38 15.35
N GLU A 120 2.68 18.44 15.22
CA GLU A 120 1.91 19.69 15.16
C GLU A 120 1.96 20.46 16.49
N GLU A 121 1.86 19.76 17.62
CA GLU A 121 2.06 20.32 18.96
C GLU A 121 3.48 20.81 19.18
N ALA A 122 4.49 20.05 18.73
CA ALA A 122 5.89 20.46 18.80
C ALA A 122 6.13 21.74 17.97
N ILE A 123 5.55 21.86 16.78
CA ILE A 123 5.62 23.07 15.94
C ILE A 123 4.94 24.26 16.63
N LYS A 124 3.81 24.04 17.30
CA LYS A 124 3.05 25.09 18.00
C LYS A 124 3.80 25.64 19.22
N ASN A 125 4.50 24.77 19.95
CA ASN A 125 5.24 25.13 21.16
C ASN A 125 6.70 25.49 20.90
N ALA A 126 7.19 25.33 19.65
CA ALA A 126 8.55 25.69 19.27
C ALA A 126 8.77 27.20 19.24
N ARG A 127 10.00 27.63 19.53
CA ARG A 127 10.43 29.02 19.29
C ARG A 127 10.34 29.33 17.80
N GLU A 128 10.07 30.58 17.45
CA GLU A 128 9.84 31.00 16.05
C GLU A 128 10.99 30.61 15.09
N ARG A 129 12.24 30.61 15.56
CA ARG A 129 13.40 30.13 14.79
C ARG A 129 13.28 28.63 14.45
N ASP A 130 12.96 27.80 15.44
CA ASP A 130 12.86 26.34 15.29
C ASP A 130 11.60 25.95 14.51
N ARG A 131 10.49 26.65 14.78
CA ARG A 131 9.24 26.53 14.02
C ARG A 131 9.45 26.75 12.53
N ARG A 132 10.18 27.79 12.12
CA ARG A 132 10.51 28.04 10.70
C ARG A 132 11.39 26.96 10.09
N THR A 133 12.32 26.39 10.86
CA THR A 133 13.18 25.28 10.41
C THR A 133 12.36 24.00 10.20
N LEU A 134 11.49 23.66 11.16
CA LEU A 134 10.58 22.51 11.08
C LEU A 134 9.60 22.66 9.91
N LEU A 135 8.98 23.83 9.74
CA LEU A 135 8.05 24.08 8.63
C LEU A 135 8.75 23.91 7.27
N ARG A 136 9.98 24.43 7.10
CA ARG A 136 10.75 24.20 5.87
C ARG A 136 11.05 22.72 5.63
N ALA A 137 11.46 21.98 6.66
CA ALA A 137 11.73 20.55 6.53
C ALA A 137 10.47 19.76 6.12
N VAL A 138 9.29 20.18 6.58
CA VAL A 138 8.00 19.54 6.24
C VAL A 138 7.49 19.96 4.85
N SER A 139 7.74 21.20 4.42
CA SER A 139 7.27 21.73 3.13
C SER A 139 8.09 21.28 1.91
N VAL A 140 9.27 20.68 2.08
CA VAL A 140 10.15 20.22 0.99
C VAL A 140 9.83 18.77 0.56
N LYS A 141 8.56 18.42 0.43
CA LYS A 141 8.11 17.12 -0.10
C LYS A 141 7.44 17.26 -1.45
#